data_AF-A0AA95MRR9-F1
#
_entry.id   AF-A0AA95MRR9-F1
#
_cell.length_a   1.000
_cell.length_b   1.000
_cell.length_c   1.000
_cell.angle_alpha   90.00
_cell.angle_beta   90.00
_cell.angle_gamma   90.00
#
_symmetry.space_group_name_H-M   'P 1'
#
loop_
_entity.id
_entity.type
_entity.pdbx_description
1 polymer ?
#
loop_
_entity_poly.entity_id
_entity_poly.type
_entity_poly.pdbx_seq_one_letter_code
_entity_poly.pdbx_strand_id
1 'polypeptide(L)'
;MQTEVITKKKVKPKLGKIREGSRQKKTKAIDTNVLSLDEMFNKFMIAKKTEGLAPRTIEEYYKHYDNLKEFLGEDMTNENVTTEDFQGYIGFMIHDKELSPMTVNIRIRTMRAFIRYCHKKEWIYEPIHEDFKPIKTPEDTVRILHTRRSYEDDG
;
A
#
# COMPACT_ATOMS: atom_id res chain seq x y z
N MET A 1 72.81 21.64 0.55
CA MET A 1 71.84 20.52 0.44
C MET A 1 72.17 19.54 1.54
N GLN A 2 71.28 19.30 2.50
CA GLN A 2 71.47 18.33 3.57
C GLN A 2 70.30 17.34 3.55
N THR A 3 70.60 16.05 3.69
CA THR A 3 69.62 14.96 3.70
C THR A 3 69.51 14.42 5.12
N GLU A 4 68.34 14.57 5.75
CA GLU A 4 68.03 13.85 6.99
C GLU A 4 67.12 12.66 6.71
N VAL A 5 67.55 11.49 7.17
CA VAL A 5 66.79 10.24 7.09
C VAL A 5 66.24 9.95 8.49
N ILE A 6 64.93 10.11 8.69
CA ILE A 6 64.27 9.73 9.94
C ILE A 6 63.27 8.60 9.69
N THR A 7 63.49 7.48 10.38
CA THR A 7 62.77 6.22 10.22
C THR A 7 61.42 6.25 10.95
N LYS A 8 60.34 5.82 10.27
CA LYS A 8 59.00 5.66 10.89
C LYS A 8 58.76 4.20 11.28
N LYS A 9 58.64 3.93 12.59
CA LYS A 9 58.23 2.61 13.12
C LYS A 9 56.75 2.32 12.81
N LYS A 10 56.43 1.05 12.56
CA LYS A 10 55.06 0.56 12.32
C LYS A 10 54.21 0.59 13.59
N VAL A 11 52.95 1.00 13.46
CA VAL A 11 51.85 0.62 14.36
C VAL A 11 50.63 0.23 13.50
N LYS A 12 50.06 -0.94 13.75
CA LYS A 12 48.68 -1.39 13.42
C LYS A 12 48.11 -1.90 14.76
N PRO A 13 46.82 -1.74 15.13
CA PRO A 13 45.64 -2.18 14.36
C PRO A 13 44.49 -1.12 14.46
N LYS A 14 43.16 -1.34 14.23
CA LYS A 14 42.30 -2.51 14.00
C LYS A 14 41.30 -2.28 12.83
N LEU A 15 40.65 -3.37 12.43
CA LEU A 15 39.46 -3.54 11.58
C LEU A 15 38.44 -2.38 11.62
N GLY A 16 38.21 -1.72 10.49
CA GLY A 16 37.17 -0.69 10.35
C GLY A 16 35.77 -1.28 10.20
N LYS A 17 34.87 -0.98 11.15
CA LYS A 17 33.42 -1.14 10.95
C LYS A 17 32.89 0.13 10.29
N ILE A 18 32.44 0.04 9.04
CA ILE A 18 31.58 1.06 8.44
C ILE A 18 30.24 1.00 9.18
N ARG A 19 29.82 2.12 9.79
CA ARG A 19 28.49 2.30 10.35
C ARG A 19 27.83 3.49 9.69
N GLU A 20 26.52 3.37 9.44
CA GLU A 20 25.78 4.33 8.64
C GLU A 20 25.73 5.72 9.27
N GLY A 21 25.63 6.72 8.38
CA GLY A 21 25.31 8.10 8.70
C GLY A 21 24.30 8.64 7.69
N SER A 22 23.19 7.93 7.47
CA SER A 22 22.09 8.42 6.64
C SER A 22 21.54 9.71 7.26
N ARG A 23 21.68 10.80 6.51
CA ARG A 23 21.40 12.17 6.95
C ARG A 23 19.90 12.37 7.17
N GLN A 24 19.42 12.10 8.38
CA GLN A 24 18.06 12.41 8.81
C GLN A 24 17.82 13.92 8.66
N LYS A 25 17.04 14.31 7.64
CA LYS A 25 16.50 15.66 7.53
C LYS A 25 15.55 15.87 8.71
N LYS A 26 15.90 16.76 9.63
CA LYS A 26 14.95 17.30 10.61
C LYS A 26 13.91 18.13 9.86
N THR A 27 12.74 17.55 9.57
CA THR A 27 11.55 18.33 9.26
C THR A 27 11.04 19.02 10.54
N LYS A 28 10.33 20.14 10.35
CA LYS A 28 9.83 21.00 11.43
C LYS A 28 8.85 20.25 12.33
N ALA A 29 8.60 20.76 13.54
CA ALA A 29 7.51 20.25 14.37
C ALA A 29 6.18 20.36 13.61
N ILE A 30 5.55 19.21 13.36
CA ILE A 30 4.26 19.06 12.70
C ILE A 30 3.18 19.09 13.79
N ASP A 31 2.01 19.62 13.47
CA ASP A 31 0.83 19.53 14.32
C ASP A 31 0.54 18.05 14.68
N THR A 32 0.37 17.74 15.96
CA THR A 32 0.51 16.38 16.49
C THR A 32 -0.52 15.35 16.02
N ASN A 33 -1.54 15.78 15.26
CA ASN A 33 -2.63 14.94 14.75
C ASN A 33 -2.61 14.71 13.22
N VAL A 34 -1.76 15.40 12.45
CA VAL A 34 -1.69 15.20 10.99
C VAL A 34 -1.00 13.86 10.70
N LEU A 35 -1.71 12.95 10.04
CA LEU A 35 -1.21 11.64 9.60
C LEU A 35 -1.16 11.59 8.08
N SER A 36 -0.03 11.16 7.53
CA SER A 36 0.05 10.82 6.10
C SER A 36 -0.81 9.60 5.76
N LEU A 37 -1.23 9.50 4.50
CA LEU A 37 -1.95 8.34 3.98
C LEU A 37 -1.12 7.05 4.16
N ASP A 38 0.21 7.13 4.01
CA ASP A 38 1.15 6.03 4.24
C ASP A 38 1.14 5.58 5.71
N GLU A 39 1.13 6.50 6.68
CA GLU A 39 1.06 6.15 8.11
C GLU A 39 -0.29 5.51 8.48
N MET A 40 -1.39 6.06 7.97
CA MET A 40 -2.72 5.48 8.14
C MET A 40 -2.78 4.08 7.55
N PHE A 41 -2.27 3.89 6.33
CA PHE A 41 -2.26 2.60 5.64
C PHE A 41 -1.38 1.58 6.36
N ASN A 42 -0.20 1.97 6.85
CA ASN A 42 0.66 1.08 7.64
C ASN A 42 -0.03 0.63 8.95
N LYS A 43 -0.71 1.53 9.66
CA LYS A 43 -1.51 1.18 10.86
C LYS A 43 -2.69 0.26 10.53
N PHE A 44 -3.33 0.45 9.37
CA PHE A 44 -4.36 -0.44 8.85
C PHE A 44 -3.81 -1.84 8.52
N MET A 45 -2.64 -1.92 7.86
CA MET A 45 -2.01 -3.19 7.51
C MET A 45 -1.50 -3.96 8.73
N ILE A 46 -1.12 -3.27 9.83
CA ILE A 46 -0.87 -3.91 11.12
C ILE A 46 -2.14 -4.60 11.63
N ALA A 47 -3.29 -3.92 11.62
CA ALA A 47 -4.56 -4.51 12.02
C ALA A 47 -4.96 -5.69 11.12
N LYS A 48 -4.88 -5.55 9.79
CA LYS A 48 -5.20 -6.60 8.82
C LYS A 48 -4.36 -7.87 8.99
N LYS A 49 -3.09 -7.75 9.37
CA LYS A 49 -2.21 -8.91 9.67
C LYS A 49 -2.65 -9.68 10.91
N THR A 50 -3.43 -9.09 11.82
CA THR A 50 -4.00 -9.81 12.99
C THR A 50 -5.29 -10.58 12.67
N GLU A 51 -5.90 -10.36 11.51
CA GLU A 51 -7.16 -11.02 11.10
C GLU A 51 -6.96 -12.45 10.54
N GLY A 52 -5.73 -12.96 10.49
CA GLY A 52 -5.44 -14.31 9.97
C GLY A 52 -5.54 -14.45 8.45
N LEU A 53 -5.48 -13.33 7.71
CA LEU A 53 -5.52 -13.32 6.24
C LEU A 53 -4.31 -14.05 5.62
N ALA A 54 -4.53 -14.69 4.46
CA ALA A 54 -3.46 -15.33 3.71
C ALA A 54 -2.37 -14.31 3.30
N PRO A 55 -1.07 -14.69 3.27
CA PRO A 55 0.01 -13.78 2.90
C PRO A 55 -0.19 -13.09 1.54
N ARG A 56 -0.71 -13.84 0.56
CA ARG A 56 -1.06 -13.31 -0.77
C ARG A 56 -2.09 -12.17 -0.69
N THR A 57 -3.10 -12.29 0.16
CA THR A 57 -4.11 -11.24 0.37
C THR A 57 -3.45 -9.99 0.96
N ILE A 58 -2.56 -10.16 1.94
CA ILE A 58 -1.79 -9.04 2.50
C ILE A 58 -0.94 -8.34 1.42
N GLU A 59 -0.29 -9.08 0.52
CA GLU A 59 0.43 -8.49 -0.63
C GLU A 59 -0.50 -7.76 -1.61
N GLU A 60 -1.68 -8.32 -1.90
CA GLU A 60 -2.67 -7.70 -2.79
C GLU A 60 -3.16 -6.36 -2.23
N TYR A 61 -3.33 -6.24 -0.91
CA TYR A 61 -3.62 -4.96 -0.24
C TYR A 61 -2.51 -3.91 -0.50
N TYR A 62 -1.23 -4.26 -0.31
CA TYR A 62 -0.11 -3.35 -0.60
C TYR A 62 -0.12 -2.93 -2.07
N LYS A 63 -0.21 -3.89 -3.01
CA LYS A 63 -0.27 -3.61 -4.46
C LYS A 63 -1.41 -2.66 -4.80
N HIS A 64 -2.60 -2.84 -4.23
CA HIS A 64 -3.75 -1.96 -4.48
C HIS A 64 -3.56 -0.55 -3.91
N TYR A 65 -2.84 -0.41 -2.80
CA TYR A 65 -2.46 0.88 -2.23
C TYR A 65 -1.39 1.59 -3.05
N ASP A 66 -0.37 0.88 -3.54
CA ASP A 66 0.67 1.44 -4.41
C ASP A 66 0.05 2.03 -5.70
N ASN A 67 -0.99 1.38 -6.25
CA ASN A 67 -1.75 1.91 -7.39
C ASN A 67 -2.58 3.17 -7.05
N LEU A 68 -3.05 3.32 -5.81
CA LEU A 68 -3.70 4.57 -5.37
C LEU A 68 -2.65 5.68 -5.21
N LYS A 69 -1.49 5.36 -4.63
CA LYS A 69 -0.39 6.31 -4.42
C LYS A 69 0.21 6.80 -5.75
N GLU A 70 0.27 5.94 -6.78
CA GLU A 70 0.61 6.34 -8.16
C GLU A 70 -0.33 7.44 -8.70
N PHE A 71 -1.61 7.41 -8.33
CA PHE A 71 -2.61 8.37 -8.78
C PHE A 71 -2.65 9.66 -7.92
N LEU A 72 -2.63 9.54 -6.59
CA LEU A 72 -2.76 10.69 -5.67
C LEU A 72 -1.44 11.45 -5.41
N GLY A 73 -0.29 10.80 -5.61
CA GLY A 73 1.01 11.36 -5.20
C GLY A 73 1.34 11.10 -3.72
N GLU A 74 2.41 11.74 -3.23
CA GLU A 74 2.99 11.44 -1.91
C GLU A 74 2.49 12.33 -0.75
N ASP A 75 1.88 13.47 -1.05
CA ASP A 75 1.55 14.53 -0.07
C ASP A 75 0.13 14.41 0.55
N MET A 76 -0.52 13.24 0.43
CA MET A 76 -1.85 13.00 0.99
C MET A 76 -1.82 12.76 2.50
N THR A 77 -2.74 13.40 3.21
CA THR A 77 -2.93 13.34 4.66
C THR A 77 -4.39 13.07 5.01
N ASN A 78 -4.66 12.85 6.30
CA ASN A 78 -6.01 12.70 6.83
C ASN A 78 -6.86 13.99 6.77
N GLU A 79 -6.25 15.15 6.52
CA GLU A 79 -6.94 16.45 6.42
C GLU A 79 -7.28 16.86 4.99
N ASN A 80 -6.55 16.35 3.99
CA ASN A 80 -6.72 16.73 2.58
C ASN A 80 -7.34 15.64 1.70
N VAL A 81 -7.48 14.41 2.19
CA VAL A 81 -8.09 13.31 1.43
C VAL A 81 -9.62 13.43 1.44
N THR A 82 -10.22 13.42 0.26
CA THR A 82 -11.63 13.73 0.01
C THR A 82 -12.37 12.56 -0.65
N THR A 83 -13.70 12.68 -0.78
CA THR A 83 -14.51 11.74 -1.57
C THR A 83 -14.18 11.83 -3.06
N GLU A 84 -13.90 13.03 -3.56
CA GLU A 84 -13.54 13.33 -4.94
C GLU A 84 -12.24 12.62 -5.37
N ASP A 85 -11.25 12.49 -4.48
CA ASP A 85 -10.01 11.76 -4.75
C ASP A 85 -10.27 10.29 -5.12
N PHE A 86 -11.16 9.62 -4.39
CA PHE A 86 -11.52 8.23 -4.67
C PHE A 86 -12.41 8.09 -5.90
N GLN A 87 -13.31 9.06 -6.16
CA GLN A 87 -14.09 9.09 -7.40
C GLN A 87 -13.19 9.31 -8.63
N GLY A 88 -12.21 10.21 -8.52
CA GLY A 88 -11.19 10.47 -9.53
C GLY A 88 -10.34 9.22 -9.82
N TYR A 89 -9.90 8.50 -8.77
CA TYR A 89 -9.17 7.25 -8.94
C TYR A 89 -10.00 6.17 -9.65
N ILE A 90 -11.30 6.10 -9.40
CA ILE A 90 -12.22 5.20 -10.14
C ILE A 90 -12.29 5.61 -11.62
N GLY A 91 -12.45 6.90 -11.91
CA GLY A 91 -12.44 7.44 -13.27
C GLY A 91 -11.14 7.08 -14.01
N PHE A 92 -9.99 7.35 -13.40
CA PHE A 92 -8.67 7.03 -13.93
C PHE A 92 -8.49 5.53 -14.25
N MET A 93 -8.91 4.66 -13.34
CA MET A 93 -8.82 3.22 -13.58
C MET A 93 -9.68 2.74 -14.75
N ILE A 94 -10.83 3.37 -15.01
CA ILE A 94 -11.78 2.99 -16.06
C ILE A 94 -11.39 3.62 -17.41
N HIS A 95 -11.03 4.90 -17.43
CA HIS A 95 -10.87 5.69 -18.65
C HIS A 95 -9.42 5.82 -19.12
N ASP A 96 -8.45 5.91 -18.21
CA ASP A 96 -7.04 6.12 -18.57
C ASP A 96 -6.21 4.83 -18.53
N LYS A 97 -6.56 3.89 -17.63
CA LYS A 97 -5.91 2.57 -17.50
C LYS A 97 -6.72 1.42 -18.13
N GLU A 98 -7.94 1.70 -18.62
CA GLU A 98 -8.86 0.75 -19.27
C GLU A 98 -9.02 -0.60 -18.52
N LEU A 99 -9.02 -0.57 -17.18
CA LEU A 99 -9.05 -1.79 -16.37
C LEU A 99 -10.42 -2.46 -16.41
N SER A 100 -10.42 -3.81 -16.38
CA SER A 100 -11.67 -4.56 -16.35
C SER A 100 -12.53 -4.15 -15.14
N PRO A 101 -13.88 -4.09 -15.28
CA PRO A 101 -14.75 -3.68 -14.19
C PRO A 101 -14.59 -4.51 -12.90
N MET A 102 -14.26 -5.80 -13.03
CA MET A 102 -13.95 -6.66 -11.90
C MET A 102 -12.64 -6.28 -11.21
N THR A 103 -11.59 -5.94 -11.97
CA THR A 103 -10.31 -5.43 -11.42
C THR A 103 -10.51 -4.13 -10.65
N VAL A 104 -11.26 -3.20 -11.23
CA VAL A 104 -11.65 -1.93 -10.58
C VAL A 104 -12.38 -2.20 -9.26
N ASN A 105 -13.38 -3.08 -9.29
CA ASN A 105 -14.16 -3.44 -8.09
C ASN A 105 -13.34 -4.14 -7.00
N ILE A 106 -12.34 -4.95 -7.34
CA ILE A 106 -11.40 -5.52 -6.36
C ILE A 106 -10.64 -4.38 -5.64
N ARG A 107 -10.06 -3.45 -6.40
CA ARG A 107 -9.30 -2.30 -5.87
C ARG A 107 -10.18 -1.39 -4.99
N ILE A 108 -11.39 -1.04 -5.47
CA ILE A 108 -12.37 -0.23 -4.71
C ILE A 108 -12.71 -0.89 -3.37
N ARG A 109 -12.97 -2.21 -3.32
CA ARG A 109 -13.31 -2.89 -2.07
C ARG A 109 -12.19 -2.78 -1.03
N THR A 110 -10.93 -2.91 -1.46
CA THR A 110 -9.76 -2.74 -0.59
C THR A 110 -9.65 -1.31 -0.06
N MET A 111 -9.84 -0.30 -0.91
CA MET A 111 -9.81 1.10 -0.49
C MET A 111 -10.99 1.47 0.44
N ARG A 112 -12.21 0.95 0.18
CA ARG A 112 -13.36 1.10 1.10
C ARG A 112 -13.08 0.49 2.47
N ALA A 113 -12.39 -0.65 2.54
CA ALA A 113 -12.00 -1.28 3.80
C ALA A 113 -10.97 -0.43 4.57
N PHE A 114 -10.00 0.16 3.86
CA PHE A 114 -9.00 1.07 4.43
C PHE A 114 -9.64 2.36 4.98
N ILE A 115 -10.42 3.08 4.18
CA ILE A 115 -11.02 4.36 4.62
C ILE A 115 -12.08 4.16 5.71
N ARG A 116 -12.83 3.04 5.69
CA ARG A 116 -13.70 2.65 6.82
C ARG A 116 -12.90 2.48 8.12
N TYR A 117 -11.68 1.95 8.05
CA TYR A 117 -10.81 1.82 9.21
C TYR A 117 -10.32 3.18 9.71
N CYS A 118 -9.89 4.09 8.82
CA CYS A 118 -9.52 5.46 9.19
C CYS A 118 -10.68 6.23 9.85
N HIS A 119 -11.89 6.10 9.30
CA HIS A 119 -13.11 6.69 9.88
C HIS A 119 -13.43 6.10 11.27
N LYS A 120 -13.36 4.77 11.42
CA LYS A 120 -13.50 4.10 12.74
C LYS A 120 -12.39 4.49 13.76
N LYS A 121 -11.27 5.05 13.29
CA LYS A 121 -10.18 5.55 14.12
C LYS A 121 -10.22 7.07 14.33
N GLU A 122 -11.26 7.74 13.84
CA GLU A 122 -11.44 9.20 13.95
C GLU A 122 -10.27 9.99 13.36
N TRP A 123 -9.54 9.40 12.39
CA TRP A 123 -8.49 10.11 11.63
C TRP A 123 -9.10 10.92 10.48
N ILE A 124 -10.15 10.39 9.86
CA ILE A 124 -10.94 11.02 8.81
C ILE A 124 -12.38 11.08 9.34
N TYR A 125 -12.93 12.27 9.51
CA TYR A 125 -14.29 12.46 10.06
C TYR A 125 -15.39 12.34 8.99
N GLU A 126 -15.07 12.62 7.74
CA GLU A 126 -16.02 12.44 6.64
C GLU A 126 -16.21 10.94 6.34
N PRO A 127 -17.44 10.45 6.15
CA PRO A 127 -17.70 9.04 5.89
C PRO A 127 -17.40 8.61 4.43
N ILE A 128 -16.34 9.16 3.80
CA ILE A 128 -15.91 8.94 2.40
C ILE A 128 -16.11 7.50 1.88
N HIS A 129 -15.80 6.52 2.74
CA HIS A 129 -16.00 5.09 2.49
C HIS A 129 -17.45 4.63 2.19
N GLU A 130 -18.46 5.50 2.28
CA GLU A 130 -19.84 5.23 1.89
C GLU A 130 -20.09 5.60 0.43
N ASP A 131 -19.50 6.71 -0.04
CA ASP A 131 -19.90 7.41 -1.26
C ASP A 131 -19.21 6.95 -2.55
N PHE A 132 -17.96 6.44 -2.49
CA PHE A 132 -17.34 5.82 -3.67
C PHE A 132 -17.72 4.32 -3.79
N LYS A 133 -18.71 4.01 -4.63
CA LYS A 133 -19.34 2.68 -4.72
C LYS A 133 -18.71 1.79 -5.82
N PRO A 134 -18.73 0.45 -5.66
CA PRO A 134 -18.38 -0.47 -6.74
C PRO A 134 -19.21 -0.19 -8.01
N ILE A 135 -18.58 -0.28 -9.17
CA ILE A 135 -19.25 -0.11 -10.46
C ILE A 135 -20.10 -1.35 -10.78
N LYS A 136 -21.24 -1.11 -11.44
CA LYS A 136 -22.13 -2.20 -11.89
C LYS A 136 -21.41 -3.02 -12.96
N THR A 137 -21.35 -4.32 -12.77
CA THR A 137 -20.84 -5.29 -13.75
C THR A 137 -22.01 -6.11 -14.30
N PRO A 138 -22.07 -6.38 -15.61
CA PRO A 138 -22.83 -7.51 -16.11
C PRO A 138 -22.37 -8.78 -15.37
N GLU A 139 -23.29 -9.69 -15.06
CA GLU A 139 -22.95 -10.88 -14.28
C GLU A 139 -22.12 -11.86 -15.12
N ASP A 140 -20.89 -12.11 -14.70
CA ASP A 140 -20.05 -13.17 -15.26
C ASP A 140 -20.72 -14.52 -14.98
N THR A 141 -21.34 -15.11 -16.00
CA THR A 141 -21.89 -16.47 -15.91
C THR A 141 -20.76 -17.49 -15.80
N VAL A 142 -20.28 -17.74 -14.58
CA VAL A 142 -19.29 -18.79 -14.28
C VAL A 142 -19.97 -20.15 -14.48
N ARG A 143 -19.89 -20.66 -15.72
CA ARG A 143 -20.38 -21.99 -16.08
C ARG A 143 -19.46 -23.05 -15.47
N ILE A 144 -19.81 -23.50 -14.26
CA ILE A 144 -19.18 -24.64 -13.60
C ILE A 144 -19.44 -25.89 -14.46
N LEU A 145 -18.43 -26.31 -15.22
CA LEU A 145 -18.45 -27.59 -15.93
C LEU A 145 -18.19 -28.70 -14.92
N HIS A 146 -19.27 -29.34 -14.44
CA HIS A 146 -19.14 -30.61 -13.75
C HIS A 146 -18.75 -31.69 -14.78
N THR A 147 -17.51 -32.15 -14.77
CA THR A 147 -17.17 -33.40 -15.48
C THR A 147 -17.86 -34.53 -14.74
N ARG A 148 -19.01 -34.99 -15.25
CA ARG A 148 -19.60 -36.26 -14.83
C ARG A 148 -18.63 -37.36 -15.24
N ARG A 149 -17.84 -37.83 -14.30
CA ARG A 149 -17.11 -39.09 -14.43
C ARG A 149 -18.16 -40.19 -14.49
N SER A 150 -18.42 -40.71 -15.68
CA SER A 150 -19.13 -41.97 -15.84
C SER A 150 -18.36 -43.04 -15.08
N TYR A 151 -19.02 -43.65 -14.10
CA TYR A 151 -18.67 -45.01 -13.71
C TYR A 151 -19.19 -45.89 -14.83
N GLU A 152 -18.28 -46.58 -15.51
CA GLU A 152 -18.65 -47.75 -16.30
C GLU A 152 -18.89 -48.85 -15.27
N ASP A 153 -20.14 -49.29 -15.13
CA ASP A 153 -20.48 -50.50 -14.38
C ASP A 153 -20.03 -51.69 -15.25
N ASP A 154 -18.87 -52.24 -14.93
CA ASP A 154 -18.40 -53.52 -15.45
C ASP A 154 -19.33 -54.63 -14.92
N GLY A 155 -20.01 -55.34 -15.82
CA GLY A 155 -20.95 -56.43 -15.52
C GLY A 155 -20.33 -57.83 -15.48
#